data_AF-A0A0C2C9P4-F1
#
_entry.id   AF-A0A0C2C9P4-F1
#
_cell.length_a   1.000
_cell.length_b   1.000
_cell.length_c   1.000
_cell.angle_alpha   90.00
_cell.angle_beta   90.00
_cell.angle_gamma   90.00
#
_symmetry.space_group_name_H-M   'P 1'
#
loop_
_entity.id
_entity.type
_entity.pdbx_description
1 polymer ?
#
loop_
_entity_poly.entity_id
_entity_poly.type
_entity_poly.pdbx_seq_one_letter_code
_entity_poly.pdbx_strand_id
1 'polypeptide(L)'
;MVRVQFCSVACGDRRTSSGYCHIIEGALVLNRDVDARNQDLLNLEELYGPLIMTNSEMETLPKMPRLWRIELTESSQYPVIDIRNNSNLKSIAELTHVENIVVGPGNRGVEIRDNPKLCIEAEYMYTKFVMQYAKHIRKCGAPTREVSNGYEGTNNSSYS
;
A
#
# COMPACT_ATOMS: atom_id res chain seq x y z
N MET A 1 16.28 -24.23 -26.97
CA MET A 1 15.64 -23.08 -26.29
C MET A 1 16.61 -22.63 -25.20
N VAL A 2 17.34 -21.54 -25.43
CA VAL A 2 18.36 -21.05 -24.49
C VAL A 2 17.61 -20.29 -23.39
N ARG A 3 17.66 -20.78 -22.15
CA ARG A 3 17.26 -19.97 -20.99
C ARG A 3 18.31 -18.89 -20.84
N VAL A 4 17.98 -17.68 -21.26
CA VAL A 4 18.77 -16.49 -20.92
C VAL A 4 18.57 -16.30 -19.42
N GLN A 5 19.59 -16.66 -18.64
CA GLN A 5 19.62 -16.34 -17.23
C GLN A 5 19.86 -14.83 -17.12
N PHE A 6 18.78 -14.07 -17.05
CA PHE A 6 18.84 -12.67 -16.64
C PHE A 6 19.36 -12.68 -15.20
N CYS A 7 20.59 -12.21 -14.99
CA CYS A 7 21.05 -11.86 -13.66
C CYS A 7 20.23 -10.65 -13.20
N SER A 8 19.12 -10.88 -12.50
CA SER A 8 18.36 -9.82 -11.85
C SER A 8 19.28 -9.07 -10.90
N VAL A 9 19.33 -7.74 -11.01
CA VAL A 9 20.20 -6.92 -10.17
C VAL A 9 19.58 -6.80 -8.78
N ALA A 10 20.22 -7.44 -7.80
CA ALA A 10 19.82 -7.37 -6.39
C ALA A 10 20.52 -6.24 -5.67
N CYS A 11 19.77 -5.52 -4.83
CA CYS A 11 20.24 -4.38 -4.07
C CYS A 11 19.91 -4.54 -2.59
N GLY A 12 20.92 -4.39 -1.74
CA GLY A 12 20.73 -4.35 -0.28
C GLY A 12 20.50 -2.94 0.28
N ASP A 13 20.56 -2.83 1.60
CA ASP A 13 20.38 -1.56 2.34
C ASP A 13 21.49 -0.52 2.09
N ARG A 14 22.62 -0.90 1.49
CA ARG A 14 23.72 0.02 1.15
C ARG A 14 23.55 0.73 -0.20
N ARG A 15 22.45 0.46 -0.92
CA ARG A 15 22.18 1.13 -2.20
C ARG A 15 22.06 2.64 -2.02
N THR A 16 22.39 3.39 -3.06
CA THR A 16 22.23 4.85 -3.13
C THR A 16 21.03 5.27 -3.99
N SER A 17 20.52 4.36 -4.83
CA SER A 17 19.30 4.50 -5.64
C SER A 17 18.72 3.12 -5.92
N SER A 18 17.41 3.05 -6.13
CA SER A 18 16.69 1.81 -6.42
C SER A 18 16.31 1.64 -7.89
N GLY A 19 16.55 2.65 -8.74
CA GLY A 19 16.02 2.67 -10.11
C GLY A 19 16.52 1.53 -11.00
N TYR A 20 17.69 0.95 -10.72
CA TYR A 20 18.24 -0.19 -11.46
C TYR A 20 18.01 -1.55 -10.78
N CYS A 21 17.40 -1.56 -9.60
CA CYS A 21 17.22 -2.76 -8.79
C CYS A 21 16.00 -3.55 -9.29
N HIS A 22 16.21 -4.82 -9.57
CA HIS A 22 15.12 -5.78 -9.82
C HIS A 22 14.69 -6.47 -8.53
N ILE A 23 15.64 -6.68 -7.61
CA ILE A 23 15.39 -7.29 -6.31
C ILE A 23 15.90 -6.32 -5.25
N ILE A 24 15.10 -6.10 -4.21
CA ILE A 24 15.53 -5.39 -2.99
C ILE A 24 15.54 -6.36 -1.81
N GLU A 25 16.68 -6.46 -1.15
CA GLU A 25 16.85 -7.14 0.13
C GLU A 25 16.94 -6.08 1.23
N GLY A 26 15.99 -6.10 2.16
CA GLY A 26 15.85 -5.10 3.22
C GLY A 26 14.57 -4.29 3.10
N ALA A 27 14.42 -3.30 3.98
CA ALA A 27 13.20 -2.52 4.07
C ALA A 27 13.04 -1.55 2.88
N LEU A 28 11.82 -1.49 2.34
CA LEU A 28 11.43 -0.50 1.34
C LEU A 28 10.59 0.60 2.01
N VAL A 29 11.26 1.70 2.38
CA VAL A 29 10.61 2.85 3.01
C VAL A 29 10.15 3.83 1.92
N LEU A 30 8.83 3.96 1.75
CA LEU A 30 8.19 4.85 0.80
C LEU A 30 7.81 6.17 1.49
N ASN A 31 8.81 6.95 1.86
CA ASN A 31 8.63 8.32 2.34
C ASN A 31 9.80 9.15 1.82
N ARG A 32 9.53 10.11 0.93
CA ARG A 32 10.58 10.89 0.23
C ARG A 32 11.44 11.72 1.17
N ASP A 33 10.90 12.13 2.30
CA ASP A 33 11.62 12.93 3.29
C ASP A 33 12.52 12.05 4.17
N VAL A 34 12.28 10.73 4.19
CA VAL A 34 13.00 9.75 4.99
C VAL A 34 14.00 8.95 4.16
N ASP A 35 13.60 8.47 2.99
CA ASP A 35 14.45 7.67 2.10
C ASP A 35 14.29 8.08 0.63
N ALA A 36 15.19 8.96 0.19
CA ALA A 36 15.23 9.47 -1.19
C ALA A 36 15.65 8.41 -2.23
N ARG A 37 16.12 7.23 -1.81
CA ARG A 37 16.62 6.21 -2.73
C ARG A 37 15.51 5.43 -3.43
N ASN A 38 14.28 5.52 -2.93
CA ASN A 38 13.12 4.76 -3.42
C ASN A 38 12.19 5.60 -4.33
N GLN A 39 12.75 6.64 -4.97
CA GLN A 39 11.99 7.51 -5.89
C GLN A 39 11.69 6.85 -7.25
N ASP A 40 12.57 5.97 -7.71
CA ASP A 40 12.40 5.17 -8.92
C ASP A 40 12.44 3.69 -8.56
N LEU A 41 11.35 2.99 -8.85
CA LEU A 41 11.13 1.57 -8.58
C LEU A 41 10.55 0.85 -9.81
N LEU A 42 10.73 1.41 -11.01
CA LEU A 42 10.14 0.87 -12.24
C LEU A 42 10.62 -0.54 -12.59
N ASN A 43 11.83 -0.89 -12.16
CA ASN A 43 12.43 -2.21 -12.40
C ASN A 43 12.20 -3.20 -11.26
N LEU A 44 11.67 -2.77 -10.11
CA LEU A 44 11.50 -3.62 -8.94
C LEU A 44 10.49 -4.75 -9.23
N GLU A 45 10.95 -5.98 -9.08
CA GLU A 45 10.18 -7.21 -9.28
C GLU A 45 9.89 -7.92 -7.96
N GLU A 46 10.89 -7.98 -7.07
CA GLU A 46 10.81 -8.71 -5.81
C GLU A 46 11.34 -7.87 -4.64
N LEU A 47 10.61 -7.90 -3.52
CA LEU A 47 11.01 -7.30 -2.25
C LEU A 47 11.15 -8.39 -1.18
N TYR A 48 12.36 -8.58 -0.66
CA TYR A 48 12.67 -9.41 0.49
C TYR A 48 12.84 -8.50 1.72
N GLY A 49 11.72 -8.11 2.32
CA GLY A 49 11.65 -7.19 3.44
C GLY A 49 10.28 -6.51 3.54
N PRO A 50 10.07 -5.67 4.57
CA PRO A 50 8.81 -4.94 4.72
C PRO A 50 8.71 -3.76 3.74
N LEU A 51 7.53 -3.54 3.19
CA LEU A 51 7.15 -2.29 2.50
C LEU A 51 6.49 -1.35 3.51
N ILE A 52 7.07 -0.18 3.74
CA ILE A 52 6.66 0.74 4.80
C ILE A 52 6.35 2.12 4.21
N MET A 53 5.10 2.57 4.36
CA MET A 53 4.66 3.92 4.02
C MET A 53 3.86 4.49 5.21
N THR A 54 4.54 5.22 6.08
CA THR A 54 3.91 5.81 7.27
C THR A 54 4.21 7.29 7.39
N ASN A 55 3.22 8.07 7.85
CA ASN A 55 3.35 9.51 8.09
C ASN A 55 3.93 10.25 6.88
N SER A 56 3.49 9.88 5.67
CA SER A 56 3.93 10.49 4.43
C SER A 56 2.92 11.50 3.91
N GLU A 57 3.43 12.59 3.32
CA GLU A 57 2.64 13.59 2.59
C GLU A 57 2.38 13.19 1.13
N MET A 58 2.88 12.03 0.68
CA MET A 58 2.70 11.54 -0.69
C MET A 58 1.24 11.20 -0.99
N GLU A 59 0.78 11.59 -2.17
CA GLU A 59 -0.58 11.28 -2.63
C GLU A 59 -0.72 9.88 -3.25
N THR A 60 0.39 9.33 -3.74
CA THR A 60 0.44 8.04 -4.46
C THR A 60 1.74 7.32 -4.13
N LEU A 61 1.72 5.98 -4.23
CA LEU A 61 2.95 5.18 -4.17
C LEU A 61 3.79 5.45 -5.44
N PRO A 62 5.13 5.32 -5.37
CA PRO A 62 5.95 5.29 -6.57
C PRO A 62 5.51 4.15 -7.49
N LYS A 63 5.72 4.33 -8.80
CA LYS A 63 5.37 3.33 -9.80
C LYS A 63 6.21 2.07 -9.59
N MET A 64 5.54 0.92 -9.48
CA MET A 64 6.15 -0.39 -9.28
C MET A 64 5.49 -1.44 -10.18
N PRO A 65 5.41 -1.22 -11.51
CA PRO A 65 4.59 -2.02 -12.42
C PRO A 65 5.03 -3.47 -12.59
N ARG A 66 6.22 -3.82 -12.08
CA ARG A 66 6.79 -5.18 -12.17
C ARG A 66 6.78 -5.90 -10.82
N LEU A 67 6.40 -5.24 -9.73
CA LEU A 67 6.46 -5.82 -8.40
C LEU A 67 5.39 -6.90 -8.28
N TRP A 68 5.81 -8.14 -8.19
CA TRP A 68 4.89 -9.27 -8.13
C TRP A 68 5.02 -10.05 -6.81
N ARG A 69 6.14 -9.87 -6.08
CA ARG A 69 6.41 -10.57 -4.82
C ARG A 69 6.88 -9.64 -3.71
N ILE A 70 6.33 -9.84 -2.52
CA ILE A 70 6.83 -9.26 -1.27
C ILE A 70 6.92 -10.37 -0.22
N GLU A 71 8.08 -10.53 0.38
CA GLU A 71 8.37 -11.59 1.33
C GLU A 71 9.04 -11.07 2.59
N LEU A 72 8.53 -11.49 3.74
CA LEU A 72 9.12 -11.20 5.03
C LEU A 72 9.13 -12.46 5.89
N THR A 73 10.23 -13.21 5.82
CA THR A 73 10.45 -14.45 6.59
C THR A 73 11.17 -14.20 7.91
N GLU A 74 12.03 -13.19 7.97
CA GLU A 74 12.73 -12.78 9.19
C GLU A 74 11.79 -12.08 10.17
N SER A 75 12.00 -12.28 11.48
CA SER A 75 11.20 -11.63 12.52
C SER A 75 11.29 -10.12 12.42
N SER A 76 10.13 -9.45 12.35
CA SER A 76 10.04 -8.01 12.18
C SER A 76 9.00 -7.41 13.12
N GLN A 77 9.32 -6.21 13.63
CA GLN A 77 8.32 -5.40 14.33
C GLN A 77 7.28 -4.80 13.37
N TYR A 78 7.53 -4.82 12.05
CA TYR A 78 6.63 -4.28 11.04
C TYR A 78 5.83 -5.40 10.36
N PRO A 79 4.58 -5.14 9.92
CA PRO A 79 3.91 -5.96 8.94
C PRO A 79 4.71 -6.07 7.63
N VAL A 80 4.44 -7.11 6.83
CA VAL A 80 5.00 -7.28 5.48
C VAL A 80 4.71 -6.07 4.59
N ILE A 81 3.49 -5.52 4.69
CA ILE A 81 3.12 -4.24 4.11
C ILE A 81 2.48 -3.38 5.20
N ASP A 82 3.05 -2.21 5.46
CA ASP A 82 2.59 -1.24 6.45
C ASP A 82 2.28 0.12 5.79
N ILE A 83 1.00 0.43 5.57
CA ILE A 83 0.54 1.71 4.99
C ILE A 83 -0.39 2.40 5.97
N ARG A 84 0.15 3.34 6.77
CA ARG A 84 -0.60 3.97 7.86
C ARG A 84 -0.38 5.46 8.00
N ASN A 85 -1.40 6.16 8.48
CA ASN A 85 -1.31 7.58 8.85
C ASN A 85 -0.83 8.49 7.70
N ASN A 86 -1.19 8.18 6.45
CA ASN A 86 -0.85 9.03 5.31
C ASN A 86 -2.06 9.93 4.99
N SER A 87 -1.98 11.19 5.40
CA SER A 87 -3.05 12.18 5.32
C SER A 87 -3.52 12.46 3.89
N ASN A 88 -2.60 12.33 2.94
CA ASN A 88 -2.79 12.69 1.54
C ASN A 88 -2.88 11.49 0.59
N LEU A 89 -2.62 10.27 1.06
CA LEU A 89 -2.61 9.09 0.18
C LEU A 89 -4.01 8.84 -0.40
N LYS A 90 -4.11 8.81 -1.73
CA LYS A 90 -5.38 8.67 -2.47
C LYS A 90 -5.58 7.28 -3.05
N SER A 91 -4.50 6.58 -3.41
CA SER A 91 -4.57 5.31 -4.15
C SER A 91 -3.46 4.34 -3.75
N ILE A 92 -3.79 3.04 -3.78
CA ILE A 92 -2.86 1.92 -3.61
C ILE A 92 -2.78 1.04 -4.88
N ALA A 93 -3.16 1.58 -6.04
CA ALA A 93 -3.22 0.84 -7.32
C ALA A 93 -1.94 0.04 -7.62
N GLU A 94 -0.77 0.59 -7.28
CA GLU A 94 0.55 -0.04 -7.47
C GLU A 94 0.76 -1.35 -6.69
N LEU A 95 -0.11 -1.69 -5.73
CA LEU A 95 -0.04 -2.97 -5.00
C LEU A 95 -1.10 -3.97 -5.44
N THR A 96 -2.10 -3.54 -6.21
CA THR A 96 -3.27 -4.37 -6.56
C THR A 96 -2.93 -5.56 -7.45
N HIS A 97 -1.78 -5.51 -8.13
CA HIS A 97 -1.24 -6.56 -9.00
C HIS A 97 -0.22 -7.47 -8.31
N VAL A 98 0.14 -7.20 -7.04
CA VAL A 98 1.08 -8.07 -6.30
C VAL A 98 0.41 -9.41 -6.04
N GLU A 99 0.99 -10.48 -6.56
CA GLU A 99 0.38 -11.81 -6.55
C GLU A 99 0.85 -12.68 -5.39
N ASN A 100 2.08 -12.46 -4.92
CA ASN A 100 2.72 -13.33 -3.94
C ASN A 100 3.21 -12.55 -2.71
N ILE A 101 2.43 -12.63 -1.62
CA ILE A 101 2.79 -12.04 -0.33
C ILE A 101 3.08 -13.17 0.65
N VAL A 102 4.36 -13.31 1.01
CA VAL A 102 4.84 -14.37 1.91
C VAL A 102 5.09 -13.79 3.30
N VAL A 103 4.38 -14.35 4.29
CA VAL A 103 4.46 -13.92 5.69
C VAL A 103 5.11 -15.03 6.52
N GLY A 104 6.28 -14.74 7.06
CA GLY A 104 7.01 -15.64 7.96
C GLY A 104 6.30 -15.89 9.28
N PRO A 105 6.62 -16.99 9.98
CA PRO A 105 6.05 -17.29 11.30
C PRO A 105 6.25 -16.14 12.29
N GLY A 106 5.18 -15.72 12.96
CA GLY A 106 5.20 -14.64 13.94
C GLY A 106 5.13 -13.22 13.37
N ASN A 107 5.30 -13.05 12.05
CA ASN A 107 5.17 -11.75 11.40
C ASN A 107 3.71 -11.36 11.17
N ARG A 108 3.46 -10.05 11.09
CA ARG A 108 2.17 -9.50 10.69
C ARG A 108 2.09 -9.42 9.16
N GLY A 109 0.91 -9.66 8.60
CA GLY A 109 0.65 -9.62 7.15
C GLY A 109 0.61 -8.21 6.58
N VAL A 110 -0.56 -7.77 6.11
CA VAL A 110 -0.77 -6.44 5.53
C VAL A 110 -1.60 -5.57 6.49
N GLU A 111 -1.16 -4.35 6.75
CA GLU A 111 -1.86 -3.36 7.59
C GLU A 111 -2.06 -2.06 6.78
N ILE A 112 -3.31 -1.75 6.43
CA ILE A 112 -3.68 -0.51 5.73
C ILE A 112 -4.77 0.19 6.54
N ARG A 113 -4.42 1.28 7.24
CA ARG A 113 -5.37 2.01 8.10
C ARG A 113 -5.01 3.48 8.24
N ASP A 114 -5.97 4.27 8.72
CA ASP A 114 -5.73 5.68 9.05
C ASP A 114 -5.22 6.53 7.86
N ASN A 115 -5.68 6.20 6.65
CA ASN A 115 -5.40 6.94 5.41
C ASN A 115 -6.71 7.61 4.93
N PRO A 116 -7.08 8.81 5.41
CA PRO A 116 -8.44 9.35 5.29
C PRO A 116 -8.88 9.65 3.85
N LYS A 117 -7.94 9.93 2.94
CA LYS A 117 -8.22 10.21 1.52
C LYS A 117 -8.14 8.97 0.63
N LEU A 118 -7.72 7.83 1.18
CA LEU A 118 -7.54 6.60 0.42
C LEU A 118 -8.90 6.02 0.03
N CYS A 119 -9.02 5.66 -1.25
CA CYS A 119 -10.13 4.90 -1.79
C CYS A 119 -9.62 3.92 -2.86
N ILE A 120 -10.45 2.96 -3.26
CA ILE A 120 -10.12 2.00 -4.31
C ILE A 120 -10.87 2.33 -5.59
N GLU A 121 -10.16 2.48 -6.70
CA GLU A 121 -10.76 2.68 -8.02
C GLU A 121 -11.59 1.48 -8.45
N ALA A 122 -12.61 1.72 -9.28
CA ALA A 122 -13.60 0.71 -9.62
C ALA A 122 -12.99 -0.54 -10.26
N GLU A 123 -11.97 -0.36 -11.13
CA GLU A 123 -11.28 -1.46 -11.80
C GLU A 123 -10.50 -2.38 -10.84
N TYR A 124 -10.10 -1.89 -9.66
CA TYR A 124 -9.26 -2.66 -8.74
C TYR A 124 -10.03 -3.35 -7.60
N MET A 125 -11.32 -3.02 -7.41
CA MET A 125 -12.17 -3.49 -6.31
C MET A 125 -12.18 -5.01 -6.13
N TYR A 126 -12.03 -5.76 -7.23
CA TYR A 126 -12.14 -7.22 -7.26
C TYR A 126 -10.79 -7.92 -7.50
N THR A 127 -9.69 -7.18 -7.40
CA THR A 127 -8.36 -7.82 -7.40
C THR A 127 -8.20 -8.67 -6.15
N LYS A 128 -7.44 -9.78 -6.27
CA LYS A 128 -7.17 -10.68 -5.13
C LYS A 128 -6.60 -9.92 -3.94
N PHE A 129 -5.65 -9.01 -4.21
CA PHE A 129 -5.04 -8.15 -3.21
C PHE A 129 -6.10 -7.33 -2.45
N VAL A 130 -6.98 -6.62 -3.16
CA VAL A 130 -7.98 -5.75 -2.53
C VAL A 130 -8.97 -6.58 -1.72
N MET A 131 -9.49 -7.67 -2.29
CA MET A 131 -10.45 -8.54 -1.59
C MET A 131 -9.87 -9.12 -0.30
N GLN A 132 -8.57 -9.41 -0.27
CA GLN A 132 -7.90 -10.00 0.89
C GLN A 132 -7.49 -8.96 1.93
N TYR A 133 -6.93 -7.82 1.51
CA TYR A 133 -6.23 -6.90 2.41
C TYR A 133 -6.83 -5.49 2.51
N ALA A 134 -7.66 -5.08 1.56
CA ALA A 134 -8.17 -3.70 1.46
C ALA A 134 -9.70 -3.62 1.31
N LYS A 135 -10.43 -4.70 1.59
CA LYS A 135 -11.90 -4.76 1.43
C LYS A 135 -12.67 -3.75 2.29
N HIS A 136 -12.05 -3.28 3.37
CA HIS A 136 -12.61 -2.27 4.28
C HIS A 136 -12.49 -0.85 3.73
N ILE A 137 -11.71 -0.65 2.66
CA ILE A 137 -11.51 0.64 2.01
C ILE A 137 -12.66 0.87 1.02
N ARG A 138 -13.25 2.06 1.08
CA ARG A 138 -14.37 2.43 0.20
C ARG A 138 -13.93 2.54 -1.26
N LYS A 139 -14.89 2.32 -2.16
CA LYS A 139 -14.75 2.64 -3.58
C LYS A 139 -14.61 4.16 -3.78
N CYS A 140 -13.75 4.60 -4.70
CA CYS A 140 -13.64 6.00 -5.10
C CYS A 140 -14.95 6.50 -5.74
N GLY A 141 -15.30 7.76 -5.48
CA GLY A 141 -16.55 8.36 -5.96
C GLY A 141 -17.83 7.82 -5.30
N ALA A 142 -17.73 6.86 -4.37
CA ALA A 142 -18.88 6.44 -3.59
C ALA A 142 -19.34 7.61 -2.70
N PRO A 143 -20.65 7.93 -2.66
CA PRO A 143 -21.15 8.94 -1.75
C PRO A 143 -20.78 8.53 -0.32
N THR A 144 -20.15 9.45 0.41
CA THR A 144 -20.01 9.30 1.85
C THR A 144 -21.41 9.19 2.41
N ARG A 145 -21.71 8.10 3.13
CA ARG A 145 -22.91 8.05 3.96
C ARG A 145 -22.73 9.12 5.02
N GLU A 146 -23.16 10.34 4.71
CA GLU A 146 -23.48 11.31 5.74
C GLU A 146 -24.51 10.61 6.62
N VAL A 147 -24.15 10.39 7.88
CA VAL A 147 -25.14 10.07 8.90
C VAL A 147 -25.99 11.32 9.00
N SER A 148 -27.05 11.40 8.20
CA SER A 148 -28.12 12.36 8.39
C SER A 148 -28.73 12.05 9.75
N ASN A 149 -28.28 12.76 10.79
CA ASN A 149 -29.01 12.90 12.03
C ASN A 149 -30.31 13.63 11.70
N GLY A 150 -31.29 12.88 11.21
CA GLY A 150 -32.68 13.29 11.12
C GLY A 150 -33.26 13.36 12.53
N TYR A 151 -32.91 14.40 13.27
CA TYR A 151 -33.76 14.88 14.34
C TYR A 151 -34.91 15.64 13.67
N GLU A 152 -35.97 14.92 13.33
CA GLU A 152 -37.29 15.53 13.18
C GLU A 152 -37.68 16.10 14.54
N GLY A 153 -37.36 17.39 14.73
CA GLY A 153 -37.91 18.18 15.81
C GLY A 153 -39.40 18.35 15.57
N THR A 154 -40.22 17.54 16.25
CA THR A 154 -41.65 17.81 16.40
C THR A 154 -41.82 19.02 17.31
N ASN A 155 -41.82 20.21 16.73
CA ASN A 155 -42.36 21.42 17.36
C ASN A 155 -43.89 21.33 17.33
N ASN A 156 -44.51 20.94 18.45
CA ASN A 156 -45.92 21.22 18.70
C ASN A 156 -46.05 22.13 19.92
N SER A 157 -46.09 23.42 19.62
CA SER A 157 -46.68 24.49 20.43
C SER A 157 -47.53 25.26 19.39
N SER A 158 -48.80 25.59 19.55
CA SER A 158 -49.59 25.87 20.74
C SER A 158 -51.10 26.00 20.35
N TYR A 159 -51.95 26.19 21.38
CA TYR A 159 -53.30 26.81 21.38
C TYR A 159 -54.52 25.98 20.99
N SER A 160 -55.27 25.52 21.99
CA SER A 160 -56.60 26.05 22.38
C SER A 160 -56.98 25.56 23.77
#